data_AF-A0A1F7RV05-F1
#
_entry.id   AF-A0A1F7RV05-F1
#
_cell.length_a   1.000
_cell.length_b   1.000
_cell.length_c   1.000
_cell.angle_alpha   90.00
_cell.angle_beta   90.00
_cell.angle_gamma   90.00
#
_symmetry.space_group_name_H-M   'P 1'
#
loop_
_entity.id
_entity.type
_entity.pdbx_description
1 polymer ?
#
loop_
_entity_poly.entity_id
_entity_poly.type
_entity_poly.pdbx_seq_one_letter_code
_entity_poly.pdbx_strand_id
1 'polypeptide(L)' 'MGVISIRLNKDEEKILNKLSEHFHENKSALVKKSLLELYENVADLDEIKKFETKERKGKVCFITAEDVLEKEK' A
#
# COMPACT_ATOMS: atom_id res chain seq x y z
N MET A 1 22.55 10.78 -4.73
CA MET A 1 21.49 9.89 -5.25
C MET A 1 22.03 8.47 -5.20
N GLY A 2 21.42 7.58 -4.41
CA GLY A 2 21.86 6.19 -4.32
C GLY A 2 21.49 5.40 -5.59
N VAL A 3 22.42 4.61 -6.11
CA VAL A 3 22.17 3.69 -7.23
C VAL A 3 21.80 2.33 -6.65
N ILE A 4 20.64 1.81 -7.04
CA ILE A 4 20.18 0.47 -6.65
C ILE A 4 20.28 -0.41 -7.89
N SER A 5 21.14 -1.43 -7.84
CA SER A 5 21.26 -2.42 -8.91
C SER A 5 20.34 -3.60 -8.60
N ILE A 6 19.33 -3.79 -9.43
CA ILE A 6 18.38 -4.91 -9.34
C ILE A 6 18.67 -5.84 -10.51
N ARG A 7 18.83 -7.14 -10.24
CA ARG A 7 18.98 -8.15 -11.29
C ARG A 7 17.60 -8.68 -11.65
N LEU A 8 17.23 -8.55 -12.92
CA LEU A 8 15.97 -9.03 -13.47
C LEU A 8 16.23 -10.23 -14.38
N ASN A 9 15.30 -11.16 -14.43
CA ASN A 9 15.26 -12.20 -15.45
C ASN A 9 14.72 -11.66 -16.78
N LYS A 10 14.95 -12.39 -17.88
CA LYS A 10 14.49 -11.99 -19.22
C LYS A 10 12.97 -11.75 -19.30
N ASP A 11 12.19 -12.52 -18.56
CA ASP A 11 10.73 -12.37 -18.52
C ASP A 11 10.29 -11.16 -17.70
N GLU A 12 10.91 -10.93 -16.54
CA GLU A 12 10.66 -9.74 -15.71
C GLU A 12 11.03 -8.46 -16.46
N GLU A 13 12.11 -8.49 -17.24
CA GLU A 13 12.54 -7.36 -18.06
C GLU A 13 11.54 -7.04 -19.19
N LYS A 14 10.94 -8.06 -19.81
CA LYS A 14 9.84 -7.88 -20.78
C LYS A 14 8.61 -7.26 -20.14
N ILE A 15 8.24 -7.71 -18.94
CA ILE A 15 7.11 -7.16 -18.19
C ILE A 15 7.38 -5.70 -17.86
N LEU A 16 8.57 -5.38 -17.36
CA LEU A 16 8.97 -4.02 -17.01
C LEU A 16 9.00 -3.10 -18.24
N ASN A 17 9.44 -3.59 -19.39
CA ASN A 17 9.40 -2.84 -20.66
C ASN A 17 7.97 -2.54 -21.09
N LYS A 18 7.07 -3.55 -21.06
CA LYS A 18 5.65 -3.34 -21.39
C LYS A 18 4.98 -2.34 -20.46
N LEU A 19 5.26 -2.42 -19.16
CA LEU A 19 4.71 -1.49 -18.19
C LEU A 19 5.29 -0.08 -18.38
N SER A 20 6.58 0.04 -18.68
CA SER A 20 7.22 1.34 -18.98
C SER A 20 6.63 1.98 -20.24
N GLU A 21 6.34 1.20 -21.29
CA GLU A 21 5.64 1.69 -22.50
C GLU A 21 4.20 2.11 -22.19
N HIS A 22 3.45 1.31 -21.42
CA HIS A 22 2.05 1.57 -21.12
C HIS A 22 1.84 2.79 -20.20
N PHE A 23 2.71 2.95 -19.21
CA PHE A 23 2.61 4.04 -18.23
C PHE A 23 3.42 5.28 -18.63
N HIS A 24 4.17 5.23 -19.74
CA HIS A 24 5.07 6.30 -20.20
C HIS A 24 6.04 6.82 -19.12
N GLU A 25 6.38 5.97 -18.15
CA GLU A 25 7.27 6.29 -17.04
C GLU A 25 8.61 5.57 -17.20
N ASN A 26 9.67 6.19 -16.68
CA ASN A 26 10.98 5.56 -16.58
C ASN A 26 10.89 4.30 -15.72
N LYS A 27 11.57 3.23 -16.13
CA LYS A 27 11.62 1.94 -15.39
C LYS A 27 11.95 2.14 -13.90
N SER A 28 12.90 3.01 -13.58
CA SER A 28 13.28 3.31 -12.19
C SER A 28 12.18 4.04 -11.40
N ALA A 29 11.37 4.88 -12.04
CA ALA A 29 10.24 5.55 -11.40
C ALA A 29 9.12 4.56 -11.12
N LEU A 30 8.80 3.72 -12.11
CA LEU A 30 7.81 2.66 -12.00
C LEU A 30 8.16 1.67 -10.87
N VAL A 31 9.41 1.20 -10.82
CA VAL A 31 9.87 0.29 -9.75
C VAL A 31 9.72 0.93 -8.36
N LYS A 32 10.08 2.20 -8.22
CA LYS A 32 9.93 2.92 -6.92
C LYS A 32 8.47 3.06 -6.52
N LYS A 33 7.61 3.39 -7.48
CA LYS A 33 6.17 3.54 -7.24
C LYS A 33 5.55 2.21 -6.81
N SER A 34 5.82 1.14 -7.54
CA SER A 34 5.35 -0.20 -7.17
C SER A 34 5.88 -0.65 -5.80
N LEU A 35 7.12 -0.31 -5.45
CA LEU A 35 7.68 -0.66 -4.14
C LEU A 35 6.94 0.06 -2.99
N LEU A 36 6.59 1.34 -3.20
CA LEU A 36 5.80 2.12 -2.24
C LEU A 36 4.38 1.57 -2.12
N GLU A 37 3.71 1.31 -3.24
CA GLU A 37 2.36 0.72 -3.25
C GLU A 37 2.32 -0.64 -2.54
N LEU A 38 3.34 -1.48 -2.74
CA LEU A 38 3.44 -2.76 -2.04
C LEU A 38 3.66 -2.58 -0.54
N TYR A 39 4.46 -1.59 -0.14
CA TYR A 39 4.67 -1.27 1.27
C TYR A 39 3.38 -0.77 1.94
N GLU A 40 2.65 0.14 1.30
CA GLU A 40 1.36 0.64 1.78
C GLU A 40 0.36 -0.50 1.97
N ASN A 41 0.24 -1.39 0.98
CA ASN A 41 -0.63 -2.57 1.10
C ASN A 41 -0.27 -3.45 2.31
N VAL A 42 1.02 -3.65 2.60
CA VAL A 42 1.45 -4.42 3.78
C VAL A 42 1.07 -3.71 5.07
N ALA A 43 1.27 -2.39 5.15
CA ALA A 43 0.91 -1.58 6.31
C ALA A 43 -0.61 -1.57 6.55
N ASP A 44 -1.40 -1.42 5.50
CA ASP A 44 -2.87 -1.42 5.56
C ASP A 44 -3.39 -2.77 6.05
N LEU A 45 -2.86 -3.87 5.51
CA LEU A 45 -3.23 -5.22 5.95
C LEU A 45 -2.86 -5.48 7.41
N ASP A 46 -1.73 -4.92 7.89
CA ASP A 46 -1.35 -5.01 9.29
C ASP A 46 -2.32 -4.25 10.20
N GLU A 47 -2.74 -3.05 9.78
CA GLU A 47 -3.73 -2.27 10.54
C GLU A 47 -5.10 -2.95 10.56
N ILE A 48 -5.55 -3.54 9.45
CA ILE A 48 -6.76 -4.36 9.39
C ILE A 48 -6.65 -5.53 10.38
N LYS A 49 -5.54 -6.27 10.37
CA LYS A 49 -5.34 -7.39 11.31
C LYS A 49 -5.32 -6.94 12.77
N LYS A 50 -4.71 -5.78 13.07
CA LYS A 50 -4.75 -5.19 14.42
C LYS A 50 -6.19 -4.85 14.82
N PHE A 51 -6.97 -4.29 13.90
CA PHE A 51 -8.38 -3.99 14.13
C PHE A 51 -9.19 -5.27 14.36
N GLU A 52 -9.08 -6.28 13.49
CA GLU A 52 -9.74 -7.59 13.65
C GLU A 52 -9.35 -8.26 14.99
N THR A 53 -8.09 -8.10 15.42
CA THR A 53 -7.64 -8.63 16.72
C THR A 53 -8.27 -7.88 17.90
N LYS A 54 -8.49 -6.57 17.78
CA LYS A 54 -9.20 -5.74 18.77
C LYS A 54 -10.70 -6.07 18.79
N GLU A 55 -11.30 -6.33 17.62
CA GLU A 55 -12.66 -6.88 17.44
C GLU A 55 -12.85 -8.20 18.16
N ARG A 56 -11.98 -9.20 17.89
CA ARG A 56 -12.05 -10.51 18.54
C ARG A 56 -11.87 -10.44 20.06
N LYS A 57 -11.17 -9.42 20.56
CA LYS A 57 -11.00 -9.16 22.00
C LYS A 57 -12.15 -8.37 22.61
N GLY A 58 -13.18 -8.00 21.84
CA GLY A 58 -14.37 -7.29 22.29
C GLY A 58 -14.12 -5.86 22.76
N LYS A 59 -13.04 -5.21 22.32
CA LYS A 59 -12.61 -3.86 22.78
C LYS A 59 -12.85 -2.73 21.77
N VAL A 60 -13.67 -2.96 20.76
CA VAL A 60 -14.01 -1.94 19.75
C VAL A 60 -15.35 -1.32 20.10
N CYS A 61 -15.32 -0.01 20.30
CA CYS A 61 -16.51 0.82 20.34
C CYS A 61 -16.76 1.34 18.92
N PHE A 62 -17.87 0.92 18.34
CA PHE A 62 -18.40 1.58 17.15
C PHE A 62 -19.07 2.88 17.61
N ILE A 63 -18.69 3.99 16.99
CA ILE A 63 -19.26 5.30 17.27
C ILE A 63 -20.16 5.63 16.08
N THR A 64 -21.43 5.95 16.34
CA THR A 64 -22.38 6.31 15.31
C THR A 64 -22.16 7.76 14.86
N ALA A 65 -22.59 8.13 13.65
CA ALA A 65 -22.46 9.50 13.16
C ALA A 65 -23.14 10.52 14.10
N GLU A 66 -24.21 10.09 14.77
CA GLU A 66 -24.96 10.85 15.77
C GLU A 66 -24.10 11.16 17.02
N ASP A 67 -23.32 10.19 17.53
CA ASP A 67 -22.40 10.39 18.68
C ASP A 67 -21.24 11.36 18.37
N VAL A 68 -20.82 11.45 17.10
CA VAL A 68 -19.79 12.39 16.66
C VAL A 68 -20.35 13.82 16.64
N LEU A 69 -21.58 13.99 16.16
CA LEU A 69 -22.27 15.28 16.09
C LEU A 69 -22.64 15.82 17.48
N GLU A 70 -22.84 14.95 18.47
CA GLU A 70 -23.15 15.36 19.85
C GLU A 70 -21.93 15.90 20.62
N LYS A 71 -20.71 15.52 20.22
CA LYS A 71 -19.45 15.97 20.87
C LYS A 71 -18.95 17.36 20.48
N GLU A 72 -19.52 17.96 19.43
CA GLU A 72 -19.17 19.32 18.97
C GLU A 72 -20.14 20.40 19.47
N LYS A 73 -21.08 20.07 20.37
CA LYS A 73 -21.91 21.04 21.11
C LYS A 73 -21.41 21.25 22.53
#